data_AF-A0A7Y4SC41-F1
#
_entry.id   AF-A0A7Y4SC41-F1
#
_cell.length_a   1.000
_cell.length_b   1.000
_cell.length_c   1.000
_cell.angle_alpha   90.00
_cell.angle_beta   90.00
_cell.angle_gamma   90.00
#
_symmetry.space_group_name_H-M   'P 1'
#
loop_
_entity.id
_entity.type
_entity.pdbx_description
1 polymer ?
#
loop_
_entity_poly.entity_id
_entity_poly.type
_entity_poly.pdbx_seq_one_letter_code
_entity_poly.pdbx_strand_id
1 'polypeptide(L)'
;MNLTTEFDTVELILHSKAETRGVDAFALSLIKTEKQLRKLFTYLIFQFPCFSYADIPSLRSTLATNNKVYFDGFEQGINRLIPYPTNELIGNDYQHLRSRLSQAIDYRNKIFHGQLTTDELERDELITLVNDLRKWCEMLANSALARVGYDGFKRNSFQKSADTKISNIYITQIKNIEDYAVFIKQHVQRQRIT
;
A
#
# COMPACT_ATOMS: atom_id res chain seq x y z
N MET A 1 13.56 -8.09 5.34
CA MET A 1 13.16 -8.29 3.93
C MET A 1 13.34 -6.94 3.27
N ASN A 2 14.18 -6.83 2.26
CA ASN A 2 14.42 -5.57 1.54
C ASN A 2 13.67 -5.62 0.20
N LEU A 3 13.67 -4.49 -0.52
CA LEU A 3 12.99 -4.36 -1.81
C LEU A 3 13.43 -5.45 -2.80
N THR A 4 14.73 -5.72 -2.89
CA THR A 4 15.31 -6.75 -3.76
C THR A 4 14.62 -8.09 -3.52
N THR A 5 14.67 -8.61 -2.28
CA THR A 5 14.05 -9.89 -1.95
C THR A 5 12.53 -9.89 -2.14
N GLU A 6 11.87 -8.74 -1.95
CA GLU A 6 10.43 -8.64 -2.24
C GLU A 6 10.14 -8.79 -3.74
N PHE A 7 10.99 -8.27 -4.62
CA PHE A 7 10.76 -8.27 -6.07
C PHE A 7 11.52 -9.34 -6.86
N ASP A 8 12.31 -10.20 -6.22
CA ASP A 8 13.03 -11.31 -6.88
C ASP A 8 12.12 -12.18 -7.76
N THR A 9 10.91 -12.50 -7.30
CA THR A 9 9.95 -13.29 -8.12
C THR A 9 9.48 -12.52 -9.36
N VAL A 10 9.32 -11.19 -9.27
CA VAL A 10 8.98 -10.35 -10.42
C VAL A 10 10.13 -10.38 -11.43
N GLU A 11 11.37 -10.28 -10.96
CA GLU A 11 12.55 -10.40 -11.82
C GLU A 11 12.63 -11.75 -12.54
N LEU A 12 12.38 -12.85 -11.82
CA LEU A 12 12.36 -14.19 -12.42
C LEU A 12 11.31 -14.31 -13.53
N ILE A 13 10.13 -13.72 -13.34
CA ILE A 13 9.05 -13.70 -14.35
C ILE A 13 9.49 -12.88 -15.56
N LEU A 14 10.01 -11.67 -15.36
CA LEU A 14 10.47 -10.78 -16.44
C LEU A 14 11.54 -11.42 -17.31
N HIS A 15 12.44 -12.20 -16.71
CA HIS A 15 13.51 -12.91 -17.41
C HIS A 15 13.09 -14.28 -17.98
N SER A 16 11.84 -14.69 -17.79
CA SER A 16 11.33 -15.96 -18.33
C SER A 16 11.09 -15.90 -19.84
N LYS A 17 10.91 -17.07 -20.45
CA LYS A 17 10.53 -17.21 -21.87
C LYS A 17 9.02 -17.19 -22.11
N ALA A 18 8.21 -16.99 -21.07
CA ALA A 18 6.75 -16.98 -21.20
C ALA A 18 6.27 -15.77 -22.01
N GLU A 19 5.30 -15.97 -22.90
CA GLU A 19 4.74 -14.89 -23.71
C GLU A 19 4.02 -13.83 -22.85
N THR A 20 3.39 -14.29 -21.76
CA THR A 20 2.61 -13.49 -20.80
C THR A 20 3.43 -12.77 -19.75
N ARG A 21 4.76 -12.93 -19.74
CA ARG A 21 5.65 -12.44 -18.67
C ARG A 21 5.47 -10.97 -18.29
N GLY A 22 5.11 -10.11 -19.25
CA GLY A 22 4.83 -8.70 -18.99
C GLY A 22 3.61 -8.50 -18.09
N VAL A 23 2.50 -9.17 -18.43
CA VAL A 23 1.25 -9.16 -17.66
C VAL A 23 1.46 -9.81 -16.30
N ASP A 24 2.16 -10.94 -16.24
CA ASP A 24 2.39 -11.69 -15.01
C ASP A 24 3.26 -10.89 -14.01
N ALA A 25 4.34 -10.28 -14.51
CA ALA A 25 5.20 -9.42 -13.70
C ALA A 25 4.47 -8.16 -13.22
N PHE A 26 3.67 -7.56 -14.10
CA PHE A 26 2.82 -6.41 -13.76
C PHE A 26 1.82 -6.74 -12.67
N ALA A 27 1.06 -7.83 -12.83
CA ALA A 27 0.06 -8.28 -11.88
C ALA A 27 0.68 -8.49 -10.49
N LEU A 28 1.80 -9.20 -10.42
CA LEU A 28 2.49 -9.46 -9.16
C LEU A 28 3.05 -8.18 -8.53
N SER A 29 3.61 -7.27 -9.34
CA SER A 29 4.13 -5.99 -8.86
C SER A 29 3.04 -5.13 -8.26
N LEU A 30 1.88 -5.02 -8.92
CA LEU A 30 0.75 -4.25 -8.39
C LEU A 30 0.23 -4.82 -7.07
N ILE A 31 0.08 -6.15 -6.96
CA ILE A 31 -0.30 -6.81 -5.71
C ILE A 31 0.68 -6.47 -4.58
N LYS A 32 1.98 -6.47 -4.86
CA LYS A 32 3.03 -6.12 -3.90
C LYS A 32 2.93 -4.66 -3.45
N THR A 33 2.75 -3.72 -4.39
CA THR A 33 2.57 -2.29 -4.10
C THR A 33 1.36 -2.04 -3.20
N GLU A 34 0.19 -2.60 -3.54
CA GLU A 34 -1.00 -2.44 -2.71
C GLU A 34 -0.82 -3.07 -1.31
N LYS A 35 -0.14 -4.23 -1.24
CA LYS A 35 0.13 -4.92 0.03
C LYS A 35 1.10 -4.13 0.92
N GLN A 36 2.10 -3.47 0.35
CA GLN A 36 3.03 -2.63 1.11
C GLN A 36 2.27 -1.50 1.83
N LEU A 37 1.41 -0.79 1.11
CA LEU A 37 0.63 0.31 1.69
C LEU A 37 -0.31 -0.18 2.80
N ARG A 38 -1.01 -1.30 2.55
CA ARG A 38 -1.86 -1.97 3.56
C ARG A 38 -1.08 -2.33 4.82
N LYS A 39 0.10 -2.93 4.66
CA LYS A 39 0.97 -3.31 5.78
C LYS A 39 1.47 -2.10 6.55
N LEU A 40 1.91 -1.05 5.85
CA LEU A 40 2.37 0.19 6.48
C LEU A 40 1.24 0.82 7.30
N PHE A 41 0.06 0.97 6.71
CA PHE A 41 -1.13 1.47 7.41
C PHE A 41 -1.44 0.64 8.67
N THR A 42 -1.52 -0.69 8.55
CA THR A 42 -1.78 -1.58 9.69
C THR A 42 -0.71 -1.45 10.78
N TYR A 43 0.56 -1.35 10.39
CA TYR A 43 1.65 -1.14 11.33
C TYR A 43 1.48 0.16 12.10
N LEU A 44 1.17 1.26 11.41
CA LEU A 44 0.96 2.57 12.04
C LEU A 44 -0.18 2.52 13.05
N ILE A 45 -1.33 1.95 12.68
CA ILE A 45 -2.48 1.75 13.59
C ILE A 45 -2.07 0.94 14.81
N PHE A 46 -1.32 -0.14 14.62
CA PHE A 46 -0.92 -0.99 15.74
C PHE A 46 0.05 -0.30 16.70
N GLN A 47 0.60 0.87 16.38
CA GLN A 47 1.43 1.62 17.33
C GLN A 47 0.63 2.31 18.43
N PHE A 48 -0.68 2.58 18.25
CA PHE A 48 -1.47 3.22 19.31
C PHE A 48 -1.44 2.40 20.61
N PRO A 49 -1.26 3.04 21.79
CA PRO A 49 -1.15 2.34 23.07
C PRO A 49 -2.39 1.51 23.45
N CYS A 50 -3.56 1.88 22.93
CA CYS A 50 -4.82 1.17 23.17
C CYS A 50 -4.89 -0.21 22.53
N PHE A 51 -3.97 -0.54 21.61
CA PHE A 51 -3.96 -1.84 20.93
C PHE A 51 -2.81 -2.73 21.39
N SER A 52 -3.14 -4.00 21.55
CA SER A 52 -2.26 -5.10 21.93
C SER A 52 -2.45 -6.29 20.99
N TYR A 53 -1.67 -7.36 21.17
CA TYR A 53 -1.82 -8.57 20.38
C TYR A 53 -3.21 -9.22 20.51
N ALA A 54 -3.92 -9.00 21.64
CA ALA A 54 -5.27 -9.49 21.84
C ALA A 54 -6.30 -8.81 20.91
N ASP A 55 -5.99 -7.60 20.42
CA ASP A 55 -6.89 -6.79 19.60
C ASP A 55 -6.75 -7.08 18.09
N ILE A 56 -5.76 -7.87 17.68
CA ILE A 56 -5.49 -8.20 16.27
C ILE A 56 -6.73 -8.80 15.57
N PRO A 57 -7.48 -9.75 16.15
CA PRO A 57 -8.70 -10.26 15.53
C PRO A 57 -9.73 -9.15 15.26
N SER A 58 -9.93 -8.24 16.21
CA SER A 58 -10.86 -7.11 16.10
C SER A 58 -10.40 -6.11 15.03
N LEU A 59 -9.12 -5.74 15.03
CA LEU A 59 -8.54 -4.84 14.00
C LEU A 59 -8.69 -5.42 12.59
N ARG A 60 -8.47 -6.72 12.42
CA ARG A 60 -8.69 -7.42 11.14
C ARG A 60 -10.15 -7.45 10.74
N SER A 61 -11.04 -7.78 11.67
CA SER A 61 -12.49 -7.82 11.44
C SER A 61 -13.03 -6.45 11.01
N THR A 62 -12.60 -5.37 11.68
CA THR A 62 -12.99 -4.00 11.32
C THR A 62 -12.54 -3.64 9.90
N LEU A 63 -11.34 -4.02 9.46
CA LEU A 63 -10.95 -3.81 8.06
C LEU A 63 -11.74 -4.68 7.08
N ALA A 64 -11.93 -5.96 7.40
CA ALA A 64 -12.57 -6.93 6.52
C ALA A 64 -14.05 -6.60 6.26
N THR A 65 -14.76 -6.07 7.26
CA THR A 65 -16.16 -5.64 7.12
C THR A 65 -16.31 -4.38 6.25
N ASN A 66 -15.24 -3.59 6.08
CA ASN A 66 -15.20 -2.41 5.23
C ASN A 66 -14.78 -2.77 3.78
N ASN A 67 -15.71 -3.28 2.99
CA ASN A 67 -15.46 -3.77 1.62
C ASN A 67 -15.17 -2.71 0.54
N LYS A 68 -15.07 -1.42 0.90
CA LYS A 68 -14.78 -0.31 -0.03
C LYS A 68 -13.46 0.39 0.29
N VAL A 69 -12.51 -0.39 0.76
CA VAL A 69 -11.18 0.09 1.15
C VAL A 69 -10.19 -0.33 0.07
N TYR A 70 -9.73 0.65 -0.69
CA TYR A 70 -8.84 0.48 -1.86
C TYR A 70 -7.50 1.19 -1.61
N PHE A 71 -6.60 1.13 -2.60
CA PHE A 71 -5.29 1.79 -2.55
C PHE A 71 -5.39 3.25 -2.07
N ASP A 72 -6.19 4.07 -2.75
CA ASP A 72 -6.38 5.49 -2.42
C ASP A 72 -6.90 5.71 -0.99
N GLY A 73 -7.70 4.77 -0.50
CA GLY A 73 -8.20 4.79 0.87
C GLY A 73 -7.10 4.61 1.90
N PHE A 74 -6.20 3.65 1.69
CA PHE A 74 -5.04 3.47 2.56
C PHE A 74 -4.07 4.66 2.47
N GLU A 75 -3.88 5.23 1.28
CA GLU A 75 -3.05 6.41 1.09
C GLU A 75 -3.61 7.61 1.87
N GLN A 76 -4.91 7.86 1.74
CA GLN A 76 -5.60 8.90 2.53
C GLN A 76 -5.54 8.61 4.03
N GLY A 77 -5.72 7.35 4.44
CA GLY A 77 -5.59 6.92 5.82
C GLY A 77 -4.21 7.26 6.40
N ILE A 78 -3.13 6.95 5.67
CA ILE A 78 -1.77 7.30 6.09
C ILE A 78 -1.60 8.82 6.17
N ASN A 79 -2.05 9.56 5.15
CA ASN A 79 -1.96 11.03 5.10
C ASN A 79 -2.73 11.72 6.24
N ARG A 80 -3.76 11.06 6.80
CA ARG A 80 -4.52 11.55 7.96
C ARG A 80 -3.96 11.08 9.30
N LEU A 81 -3.11 10.06 9.29
CA LEU A 81 -2.60 9.42 10.49
C LEU A 81 -1.29 10.05 10.95
N ILE A 82 -0.34 10.27 10.04
CA ILE A 82 1.02 10.72 10.36
C ILE A 82 1.31 12.11 9.77
N PRO A 83 2.25 12.88 10.35
CA PRO A 83 2.59 14.24 9.89
C PRO A 83 3.29 14.27 8.53
N TYR A 84 3.71 13.11 8.02
CA TYR A 84 4.42 12.95 6.76
C TYR A 84 3.47 12.33 5.72
N PRO A 85 2.74 13.13 4.94
CA PRO A 85 1.87 12.61 3.89
C PRO A 85 2.68 11.84 2.83
N THR A 86 2.01 10.95 2.11
CA THR A 86 2.61 10.04 1.13
C THR A 86 3.41 10.78 0.06
N ASN A 87 3.00 11.99 -0.33
CA ASN A 87 3.78 12.83 -1.24
C ASN A 87 5.13 13.26 -0.68
N GLU A 88 5.24 13.47 0.63
CA GLU A 88 6.52 13.76 1.30
C GLU A 88 7.36 12.48 1.48
N LEU A 89 6.70 11.33 1.70
CA LEU A 89 7.39 10.04 1.79
C LEU A 89 8.01 9.63 0.46
N ILE A 90 7.30 9.85 -0.65
CA ILE A 90 7.82 9.58 -1.99
C ILE A 90 8.73 10.71 -2.47
N GLY A 91 8.45 11.97 -2.13
CA GLY A 91 9.26 13.11 -2.51
C GLY A 91 9.02 13.57 -3.96
N ASN A 92 10.06 14.05 -4.63
CA ASN A 92 9.97 14.75 -5.92
C ASN A 92 9.28 13.94 -7.03
N ASP A 93 9.41 12.61 -7.00
CA ASP A 93 8.81 11.73 -8.00
C ASP A 93 7.32 11.42 -7.75
N TYR A 94 6.74 11.92 -6.65
CA TYR A 94 5.39 11.56 -6.24
C TYR A 94 4.35 11.77 -7.34
N GLN A 95 4.33 12.94 -7.98
CA GLN A 95 3.31 13.25 -9.00
C GLN A 95 3.38 12.28 -10.18
N HIS A 96 4.60 12.01 -10.67
CA HIS A 96 4.83 11.07 -11.74
C HIS A 96 4.42 9.65 -11.34
N LEU A 97 4.98 9.13 -10.25
CA LEU A 97 4.72 7.75 -9.82
C LEU A 97 3.26 7.53 -9.40
N ARG A 98 2.60 8.55 -8.83
CA ARG A 98 1.18 8.47 -8.48
C ARG A 98 0.29 8.38 -9.71
N SER A 99 0.63 9.10 -10.77
CA SER A 99 -0.04 9.00 -12.08
C SER A 99 0.14 7.61 -12.68
N ARG A 100 1.36 7.07 -12.67
CA ARG A 100 1.67 5.72 -13.16
C ARG A 100 0.96 4.63 -12.35
N LEU A 101 0.83 4.83 -11.04
CA LEU A 101 0.08 3.93 -10.18
C LEU A 101 -1.43 3.98 -10.44
N SER A 102 -1.99 5.15 -10.72
CA SER A 102 -3.39 5.28 -11.16
C SER A 102 -3.61 4.49 -12.45
N GLN A 103 -2.72 4.67 -13.43
CA GLN A 103 -2.75 3.92 -14.68
C GLN A 103 -2.65 2.40 -14.46
N ALA A 104 -1.77 1.95 -13.56
CA ALA A 104 -1.67 0.54 -13.19
C ALA A 104 -2.97 0.00 -12.56
N ILE A 105 -3.63 0.77 -11.69
CA ILE A 105 -4.92 0.38 -11.10
C ILE A 105 -6.02 0.30 -12.16
N ASP A 106 -6.01 1.19 -13.16
CA ASP A 106 -6.95 1.13 -14.27
C ASP A 106 -6.68 -0.09 -15.16
N TYR A 107 -5.42 -0.37 -15.48
CA TYR A 107 -5.02 -1.56 -16.26
C TYR A 107 -5.34 -2.86 -15.55
N ARG A 108 -5.24 -2.90 -14.22
CA ARG A 108 -5.72 -4.03 -13.42
C ARG A 108 -7.18 -4.34 -13.70
N ASN A 109 -8.02 -3.31 -13.71
CA ASN A 109 -9.45 -3.50 -13.97
C ASN A 109 -9.67 -4.03 -15.39
N LYS A 110 -8.88 -3.58 -16.37
CA LYS A 110 -8.93 -4.08 -17.75
C LYS A 110 -8.48 -5.55 -17.85
N ILE A 111 -7.28 -5.85 -17.36
CA ILE A 111 -6.63 -7.18 -17.45
C ILE A 111 -7.40 -8.24 -16.64
N PHE A 112 -7.81 -7.94 -15.41
CA PHE A 112 -8.45 -8.94 -14.55
C PHE A 112 -9.96 -9.06 -14.74
N HIS A 113 -10.63 -8.05 -15.29
CA HIS A 113 -12.08 -8.12 -15.56
C HIS A 113 -12.42 -8.31 -17.04
N GLY A 114 -11.42 -8.49 -17.91
CA GLY A 114 -11.62 -8.79 -19.33
C GLY A 114 -12.38 -7.69 -20.07
N GLN A 115 -12.25 -6.43 -19.64
CA GLN A 115 -12.88 -5.32 -20.34
C GLN A 115 -12.23 -5.18 -21.72
N LEU A 116 -13.03 -5.37 -22.78
CA LEU A 116 -12.63 -5.14 -24.17
C LEU A 116 -12.44 -3.63 -24.36
N THR A 117 -11.23 -3.15 -24.15
CA THR A 117 -10.81 -1.80 -24.54
C THR A 117 -10.18 -1.83 -25.93
N THR A 118 -10.25 -0.74 -26.67
CA THR A 118 -9.52 -0.54 -27.94
C THR A 118 -8.01 -0.41 -27.75
N ASP A 119 -7.54 -0.37 -26.49
CA ASP A 119 -6.13 -0.25 -26.14
C ASP A 119 -5.48 -1.64 -26.13
N GLU A 120 -4.55 -1.88 -27.06
CA GLU A 120 -3.63 -3.01 -26.99
C GLU A 120 -2.54 -2.67 -25.97
N LEU A 121 -2.52 -3.37 -24.83
CA LEU A 121 -1.50 -3.16 -23.80
C LEU A 121 -0.20 -3.83 -24.23
N GLU A 122 0.78 -3.01 -24.60
CA GLU A 122 2.09 -3.47 -25.04
C GLU A 122 2.94 -4.01 -23.89
N ARG A 123 3.72 -5.05 -24.17
CA ARG A 123 4.61 -5.67 -23.18
C ARG A 123 5.57 -4.65 -22.56
N ASP A 124 6.16 -3.79 -23.37
CA ASP A 124 7.15 -2.82 -22.92
C ASP A 124 6.53 -1.72 -22.04
N GLU A 125 5.26 -1.40 -22.27
CA GLU A 125 4.50 -0.49 -21.40
C GLU A 125 4.28 -1.11 -20.01
N LEU A 126 3.90 -2.40 -19.97
CA LEU A 126 3.73 -3.13 -18.71
C LEU A 126 5.04 -3.27 -17.94
N ILE A 127 6.16 -3.51 -18.63
CA ILE A 127 7.49 -3.54 -18.01
C ILE A 127 7.86 -2.17 -17.44
N THR A 128 7.56 -1.09 -18.16
CA THR A 128 7.79 0.27 -17.65
C THR A 128 6.96 0.54 -16.39
N LEU A 129 5.68 0.14 -16.39
CA LEU A 129 4.83 0.23 -15.18
C LEU A 129 5.38 -0.60 -14.02
N VAL A 130 5.92 -1.79 -14.26
CA VAL A 130 6.59 -2.59 -13.21
C VAL A 130 7.73 -1.81 -12.57
N ASN A 131 8.57 -1.13 -13.37
CA ASN A 131 9.68 -0.33 -12.87
C ASN A 131 9.18 0.86 -12.03
N ASP A 132 8.12 1.54 -12.47
CA ASP A 132 7.51 2.65 -11.71
C ASP A 132 6.92 2.17 -10.38
N LEU A 133 6.22 1.03 -10.37
CA LEU A 133 5.67 0.42 -9.16
C LEU A 133 6.76 0.02 -8.16
N ARG A 134 7.88 -0.51 -8.65
CA ARG A 134 9.06 -0.82 -7.84
C ARG A 134 9.69 0.44 -7.25
N LYS A 135 9.83 1.49 -8.05
CA LYS A 135 10.39 2.77 -7.59
C LYS A 135 9.50 3.40 -6.52
N TRP A 136 8.18 3.40 -6.70
CA TRP A 136 7.23 3.80 -5.66
C TRP A 136 7.47 3.02 -4.36
N CYS A 137 7.54 1.69 -4.47
CA CYS A 137 7.77 0.80 -3.35
C CYS A 137 9.07 1.09 -2.61
N GLU A 138 10.16 1.33 -3.34
CA GLU A 138 11.47 1.68 -2.82
C GLU A 138 11.44 2.97 -2.02
N MET A 139 10.93 4.04 -2.64
CA MET A 139 10.90 5.36 -2.04
C MET A 139 10.04 5.36 -0.76
N LEU A 140 8.86 4.72 -0.83
CA LEU A 140 8.00 4.57 0.34
C LEU A 140 8.68 3.78 1.45
N ALA A 141 9.31 2.64 1.13
CA ALA A 141 9.98 1.79 2.12
C ALA A 141 11.11 2.54 2.83
N ASN A 142 11.98 3.21 2.07
CA ASN A 142 13.13 3.91 2.61
C ASN A 142 12.68 5.06 3.53
N SER A 143 11.74 5.88 3.05
CA SER A 143 11.21 7.01 3.82
C SER A 143 10.42 6.58 5.06
N ALA A 144 9.59 5.54 4.95
CA ALA A 144 8.82 5.02 6.08
C ALA A 144 9.73 4.34 7.10
N LEU A 145 10.75 3.60 6.68
CA LEU A 145 11.72 3.01 7.58
C LEU A 145 12.46 4.11 8.37
N ALA A 146 12.89 5.17 7.70
CA ALA A 146 13.60 6.29 8.34
C ALA A 146 12.72 7.08 9.33
N ARG A 147 11.43 7.29 9.02
CA ARG A 147 10.54 8.13 9.83
C ARG A 147 9.74 7.37 10.89
N VAL A 148 9.34 6.13 10.60
CA VAL A 148 8.44 5.34 11.46
C VAL A 148 8.95 3.92 11.77
N GLY A 149 10.18 3.58 11.36
CA GLY A 149 10.83 2.31 11.72
C GLY A 149 10.28 1.07 10.99
N TYR A 150 9.42 1.25 9.99
CA TYR A 150 8.80 0.14 9.24
C TYR A 150 8.70 0.42 7.75
N ASP A 151 9.14 -0.56 6.96
CA ASP A 151 9.34 -0.46 5.50
C ASP A 151 8.11 -0.89 4.66
N GLY A 152 7.09 -1.45 5.29
CA GLY A 152 5.95 -2.03 4.57
C GLY A 152 6.16 -3.46 4.04
N PHE A 153 7.38 -4.02 4.10
CA PHE A 153 7.70 -5.35 3.55
C PHE A 153 7.89 -6.44 4.59
N LYS A 154 8.28 -6.10 5.82
CA LYS A 154 8.35 -7.07 6.93
C LYS A 154 7.06 -7.90 7.02
N ARG A 155 7.20 -9.18 7.42
CA ARG A 155 6.08 -10.14 7.37
C ARG A 155 4.96 -9.79 8.35
N ASN A 156 5.31 -9.36 9.56
CA ASN A 156 4.35 -9.01 10.59
C ASN A 156 4.14 -7.49 10.64
N SER A 157 2.97 -7.02 10.19
CA SER A 157 2.55 -5.62 10.36
C SER A 157 1.95 -5.35 11.74
N PHE A 158 1.44 -6.36 12.44
CA PHE A 158 0.98 -6.24 13.82
C PHE A 158 2.14 -6.50 14.79
N GLN A 159 3.11 -5.59 14.78
CA GLN A 159 4.22 -5.59 15.72
C GLN A 159 4.39 -4.18 16.29
N LYS A 160 4.73 -4.09 17.58
CA LYS A 160 5.09 -2.82 18.21
C LYS A 160 6.51 -2.42 17.80
N SER A 161 6.70 -1.14 17.56
CA SER A 161 8.03 -0.53 17.44
C SER A 161 8.78 -0.67 18.76
N ALA A 162 10.12 -0.69 18.69
CA ALA A 162 10.95 -0.50 19.87
C ALA A 162 10.79 0.91 20.46
N ASP A 163 10.48 1.89 19.61
CA ASP A 163 10.09 3.23 20.06
C ASP A 163 8.61 3.24 20.47
N THR A 164 8.35 3.21 21.77
CA THR A 164 7.01 3.20 22.34
C THR A 164 6.27 4.54 22.24
N LYS A 165 6.95 5.60 21.80
CA LYS A 165 6.40 6.96 21.67
C LYS A 165 6.12 7.37 20.24
N ILE A 166 6.32 6.47 19.27
CA ILE A 166 6.13 6.75 17.85
C ILE A 166 4.71 7.27 17.52
N SER A 167 3.67 6.80 18.20
CA SER A 167 2.30 7.29 17.98
C SER A 167 2.06 8.70 18.52
N ASN A 168 2.97 9.25 19.34
CA ASN A 168 2.82 10.59 19.91
C ASN A 168 2.95 11.68 18.85
N ILE A 169 3.65 11.39 17.74
CA ILE A 169 3.79 12.34 16.62
C ILE A 169 2.60 12.26 15.65
N TYR A 170 1.66 11.33 15.84
CA TYR A 170 0.55 11.14 14.92
C TYR A 170 -0.45 12.30 15.00
N ILE A 171 -0.97 12.71 13.84
CA ILE A 171 -1.96 13.77 13.71
C ILE A 171 -3.28 13.31 14.35
N THR A 172 -3.68 12.08 14.05
CA THR A 172 -4.94 11.50 14.57
C THR A 172 -4.66 10.64 15.79
N GLN A 173 -5.50 10.76 16.81
CA GLN A 173 -5.43 9.96 18.02
C GLN A 173 -6.60 8.97 18.08
N ILE A 174 -6.28 7.68 18.16
CA ILE A 174 -7.25 6.57 18.27
C ILE A 174 -7.12 5.98 19.66
N LYS A 175 -8.22 5.96 20.43
CA LYS A 175 -8.19 5.54 21.84
C LYS A 175 -8.74 4.14 22.07
N ASN A 176 -9.46 3.57 21.10
CA ASN A 176 -10.09 2.26 21.19
C ASN A 176 -10.47 1.73 19.79
N ILE A 177 -11.14 0.58 19.73
CA ILE A 177 -11.55 -0.06 18.48
C ILE A 177 -12.69 0.71 17.78
N GLU A 178 -13.53 1.41 18.53
CA GLU A 178 -14.63 2.23 18.01
C GLU A 178 -14.08 3.44 17.24
N ASP A 179 -13.11 4.15 17.81
CA ASP A 179 -12.39 5.26 17.16
C ASP A 179 -11.71 4.78 15.87
N TYR A 180 -11.14 3.57 15.88
CA TYR A 180 -10.55 2.98 14.68
C TYR A 180 -11.60 2.70 13.61
N ALA A 181 -12.76 2.14 13.98
CA ALA A 181 -13.84 1.91 13.03
C ALA A 181 -14.37 3.23 12.42
N VAL A 182 -14.49 4.28 13.24
CA VAL A 182 -14.85 5.64 12.76
C VAL A 182 -13.79 6.17 11.80
N PHE A 183 -12.50 6.05 12.15
CA PHE A 183 -11.39 6.47 11.31
C PHE A 183 -11.41 5.78 9.93
N ILE A 184 -11.57 4.46 9.91
CA ILE A 184 -11.68 3.69 8.66
C ILE A 184 -12.84 4.22 7.82
N LYS A 185 -14.02 4.39 8.41
CA LYS A 185 -15.21 4.85 7.71
C LYS A 185 -15.04 6.26 7.13
N GLN A 186 -14.36 7.16 7.84
CA GLN A 186 -14.23 8.57 7.44
C GLN A 186 -13.12 8.79 6.40
N HIS A 187 -11.99 8.09 6.53
CA HIS A 187 -10.76 8.45 5.80
C HIS A 187 -10.22 7.36 4.89
N VAL A 188 -10.64 6.11 5.08
CA VAL A 188 -10.09 4.96 4.34
C VAL A 188 -11.13 4.32 3.43
N GLN A 189 -12.39 4.30 3.86
CA GLN A 189 -13.49 3.80 3.06
C GLN A 189 -13.89 4.83 1.99
N ARG A 190 -14.02 4.39 0.74
CA ARG A 190 -14.58 5.23 -0.32
C ARG A 190 -16.04 5.57 0.00
N GLN A 191 -16.33 6.86 0.19
CA GLN A 191 -17.69 7.35 0.41
C GLN A 191 -18.55 7.08 -0.82
N ARG A 192 -19.83 6.76 -0.61
CA ARG A 192 -20.81 6.79 -1.71
C ARG A 192 -20.99 8.26 -2.09
N ILE A 193 -20.76 8.58 -3.36
CA ILE A 193 -21.33 9.78 -3.96
C ILE A 193 -22.83 9.48 -4.05
N THR A 194 -23.61 10.03 -3.13
CA THR A 194 -25.08 10.08 -3.21
C THR A 194 -25.49 11.25 -4.07
#